data_AF-A0A350IB16-F1
#
_entry.id   AF-A0A350IB16-F1
#
_cell.length_a   1.000
_cell.length_b   1.000
_cell.length_c   1.000
_cell.angle_alpha   90.00
_cell.angle_beta   90.00
_cell.angle_gamma   90.00
#
_symmetry.space_group_name_H-M   'P 1'
#
loop_
_entity.id
_entity.type
_entity.pdbx_description
1 polymer ?
#
loop_
_entity_poly.entity_id
_entity_poly.type
_entity_poly.pdbx_seq_one_letter_code
_entity_poly.pdbx_strand_id
1 'polypeptide(L)'
;PFDTWSMDSTLALIVHPMLVQLKDTTHGAPNVDDEDVPEKLRSTNAPPKENHYDTDAYWFDRWDWALDEMIWAFHQKVKDDWQDEYYGPYIEKKNELGEFEWFDSEGMKAHQKRMSNGFRLFGKYYENLWD
;
A
#
# COMPACT_ATOMS: atom_id res chain seq x y z
N PRO A 1 16.70 15.54 -18.70
CA PRO A 1 16.73 14.05 -18.61
C PRO A 1 15.81 13.61 -17.47
N PHE A 2 15.12 12.48 -17.60
CA PHE A 2 14.28 11.92 -16.53
C PHE A 2 15.11 10.98 -15.63
N ASP A 3 14.72 10.84 -14.37
CA ASP A 3 15.33 9.86 -13.47
C ASP A 3 14.80 8.46 -13.77
N THR A 4 15.63 7.70 -14.50
CA THR A 4 15.38 6.29 -14.79
C THR A 4 16.22 5.35 -13.91
N TRP A 5 17.02 5.90 -12.98
CA TRP A 5 17.78 5.11 -12.02
C TRP A 5 16.87 4.65 -10.86
N SER A 6 15.97 5.53 -10.39
CA SER A 6 14.92 5.18 -9.42
C SER A 6 13.59 5.85 -9.77
N MET A 7 13.02 5.39 -10.89
CA MET A 7 11.74 5.89 -11.39
C MET A 7 10.60 5.65 -10.40
N ASP A 8 10.64 4.55 -9.65
CA ASP A 8 9.67 4.20 -8.62
C ASP A 8 9.61 5.26 -7.50
N SER A 9 10.76 5.76 -7.05
CA SER A 9 10.84 6.81 -6.03
C SER A 9 10.36 8.16 -6.58
N THR A 10 10.75 8.49 -7.83
CA THR A 10 10.27 9.71 -8.50
C THR A 10 8.75 9.69 -8.69
N LEU A 11 8.18 8.57 -9.15
CA LEU A 11 6.74 8.42 -9.34
C LEU A 11 5.98 8.47 -8.01
N ALA A 12 6.54 7.92 -6.93
CA ALA A 12 5.88 7.93 -5.63
C ALA A 12 5.59 9.36 -5.12
N LEU A 13 6.47 10.33 -5.39
CA LEU A 13 6.27 11.74 -5.06
C LEU A 13 5.05 12.36 -5.73
N ILE A 14 4.63 11.82 -6.88
CA ILE A 14 3.45 12.27 -7.64
C ILE A 14 2.22 11.46 -7.24
N VAL A 15 2.35 10.13 -7.22
CA VAL A 15 1.24 9.21 -6.96
C VAL A 15 0.68 9.35 -5.54
N HIS A 16 1.55 9.49 -4.53
CA HIS A 16 1.12 9.59 -3.13
C HIS A 16 0.11 10.73 -2.88
N PRO A 17 0.41 12.01 -3.18
CA PRO A 17 -0.54 13.09 -2.95
C PRO A 17 -1.80 12.97 -3.81
N MET A 18 -1.71 12.38 -5.01
CA MET A 18 -2.89 12.15 -5.85
C MET A 18 -3.84 11.09 -5.27
N LEU A 19 -3.31 10.01 -4.68
CA LEU A 19 -4.13 9.01 -3.99
C LEU A 19 -4.80 9.58 -2.74
N VAL A 20 -4.08 10.41 -1.97
CA VAL A 20 -4.65 11.12 -0.81
C VAL A 20 -5.78 12.04 -1.26
N GLN A 21 -5.54 12.85 -2.30
CA GLN A 21 -6.56 13.73 -2.86
C GLN A 21 -7.77 12.93 -3.37
N LEU A 22 -7.55 11.84 -4.10
CA LEU A 22 -8.62 10.97 -4.60
C LEU A 22 -9.48 10.47 -3.45
N LYS A 23 -8.87 9.98 -2.36
CA LYS A 23 -9.61 9.50 -1.19
C LYS A 23 -10.40 10.60 -0.47
N ASP A 24 -9.91 11.84 -0.49
CA ASP A 24 -10.57 12.98 0.14
C ASP A 24 -11.77 13.52 -0.69
N THR A 25 -11.81 13.27 -2.00
CA THR A 25 -12.93 13.67 -2.86
C THR A 25 -14.02 12.61 -2.95
N THR A 26 -15.21 12.97 -3.44
CA THR A 26 -16.33 12.02 -3.59
C THR A 26 -16.22 11.29 -4.91
N HIS A 27 -15.69 10.06 -4.88
CA HIS A 27 -15.52 9.22 -6.06
C HIS A 27 -16.46 8.00 -6.08
N GLY A 28 -16.66 7.46 -7.29
CA GLY A 28 -17.22 6.11 -7.44
C GLY A 28 -16.26 5.04 -6.91
N ALA A 29 -16.75 3.81 -6.72
CA ALA A 29 -15.91 2.68 -6.35
C ALA A 29 -15.98 1.59 -7.44
N PRO A 30 -14.84 1.10 -7.94
CA PRO A 30 -14.80 -0.06 -8.83
C PRO A 30 -15.18 -1.34 -8.06
N ASN A 31 -15.36 -2.44 -8.80
CA ASN A 31 -15.45 -3.75 -8.17
C ASN A 31 -14.06 -4.17 -7.69
N VAL A 32 -13.90 -4.32 -6.37
CA VAL A 32 -12.68 -4.88 -5.77
C VAL A 32 -12.87 -6.37 -5.54
N ASP A 33 -11.87 -7.17 -5.92
CA ASP A 33 -11.95 -8.62 -5.83
C ASP A 33 -11.81 -9.08 -4.37
N ASP A 34 -12.56 -10.12 -4.00
CA ASP A 34 -12.55 -10.65 -2.63
C ASP A 34 -11.17 -11.16 -2.19
N GLU A 35 -10.32 -11.59 -3.13
CA GLU A 35 -8.94 -12.01 -2.85
C GLU A 35 -8.03 -10.84 -2.45
N ASP A 36 -8.40 -9.61 -2.82
CA ASP A 36 -7.60 -8.43 -2.59
C ASP A 36 -7.83 -7.81 -1.23
N VAL A 37 -8.90 -8.18 -0.53
CA VAL A 37 -9.28 -7.61 0.76
C VAL A 37 -9.25 -8.65 1.89
N PRO A 38 -9.18 -8.21 3.16
CA PRO A 38 -9.36 -9.10 4.30
C PRO A 38 -10.68 -9.83 4.25
N GLU A 39 -10.71 -11.06 4.76
CA GLU A 39 -11.86 -11.95 4.70
C GLU A 39 -13.17 -11.28 5.13
N LYS A 40 -13.14 -10.51 6.22
CA LYS A 40 -14.31 -9.79 6.76
C LYS A 40 -14.98 -8.80 5.80
N LEU A 41 -14.27 -8.29 4.79
CA LEU A 41 -14.78 -7.32 3.81
C LEU A 41 -15.25 -7.96 2.50
N ARG A 42 -15.04 -9.28 2.35
CA ARG A 42 -15.43 -10.01 1.14
C ARG A 42 -16.93 -9.96 0.92
N SER A 43 -17.32 -9.91 -0.35
CA SER A 43 -18.71 -9.90 -0.80
C SER A 43 -19.51 -11.10 -0.26
N THR A 44 -18.86 -12.24 -0.04
CA THR A 44 -19.47 -13.45 0.54
C THR A 44 -19.87 -13.30 2.01
N ASN A 45 -19.31 -12.32 2.72
CA ASN A 45 -19.66 -11.99 4.10
C ASN A 45 -20.70 -10.87 4.19
N ALA A 46 -21.10 -10.28 3.07
CA ALA A 46 -22.12 -9.25 3.05
C ALA A 46 -23.53 -9.85 3.18
N PRO A 47 -24.50 -9.11 3.76
CA PRO A 47 -25.90 -9.50 3.73
C PRO A 47 -26.43 -9.69 2.31
N PRO A 48 -27.47 -10.51 2.11
CA PRO A 48 -28.13 -10.63 0.81
C PRO A 48 -28.62 -9.28 0.29
N LYS A 49 -28.42 -9.06 -1.00
CA LYS A 49 -28.91 -7.87 -1.71
C LYS A 49 -30.41 -7.97 -1.92
N GLU A 50 -31.08 -6.82 -2.02
CA GLU A 50 -32.49 -6.78 -2.43
C GLU A 50 -32.63 -7.19 -3.90
N ASN A 51 -31.73 -6.68 -4.76
CA ASN A 51 -31.69 -6.99 -6.18
C ASN A 51 -30.29 -7.43 -6.65
N HIS A 52 -30.24 -8.15 -7.77
CA HIS A 52 -28.98 -8.65 -8.35
C HIS A 52 -28.06 -7.55 -8.91
N TYR A 53 -28.61 -6.36 -9.18
CA TYR A 53 -27.89 -5.19 -9.70
C TYR A 53 -27.41 -4.23 -8.60
N ASP A 54 -27.75 -4.49 -7.34
CA ASP A 54 -27.31 -3.67 -6.23
C ASP A 54 -25.84 -3.95 -5.89
N THR A 55 -25.13 -2.96 -5.36
CA THR A 55 -23.85 -3.18 -4.70
C THR A 55 -24.09 -3.83 -3.33
N ASP A 56 -23.18 -4.69 -2.87
CA ASP A 56 -23.29 -5.24 -1.52
C ASP A 56 -22.85 -4.24 -0.46
N ALA A 57 -23.18 -4.54 0.80
CA ALA A 57 -22.91 -3.66 1.94
C ALA A 57 -21.42 -3.30 2.13
N TYR A 58 -20.49 -4.13 1.64
CA TYR A 58 -19.05 -3.91 1.77
C TYR A 58 -18.40 -3.39 0.49
N TRP A 59 -19.17 -3.02 -0.53
CA TRP A 59 -18.64 -2.56 -1.83
C TRP A 59 -17.66 -1.40 -1.68
N PHE A 60 -18.07 -0.34 -0.98
CA PHE A 60 -17.22 0.83 -0.74
C PHE A 60 -16.12 0.53 0.26
N ASP A 61 -16.39 -0.25 1.30
CA ASP A 61 -15.38 -0.63 2.30
C ASP A 61 -14.20 -1.38 1.68
N ARG A 62 -14.45 -2.23 0.67
CA ARG A 62 -13.38 -2.92 -0.06
C ARG A 62 -12.50 -1.94 -0.83
N TRP A 63 -13.10 -0.94 -1.46
CA TRP A 63 -12.36 0.08 -2.21
C TRP A 63 -11.57 1.00 -1.27
N ASP A 64 -12.18 1.46 -0.18
CA ASP A 64 -11.50 2.26 0.82
C ASP A 64 -10.30 1.54 1.42
N TRP A 65 -10.44 0.25 1.72
CA TRP A 65 -9.32 -0.57 2.20
C TRP A 65 -8.21 -0.68 1.15
N ALA A 66 -8.56 -0.89 -0.12
CA ALA A 66 -7.56 -0.98 -1.19
C ALA A 66 -6.82 0.35 -1.38
N LEU A 67 -7.54 1.48 -1.38
CA LEU A 67 -6.96 2.82 -1.44
C LEU A 67 -6.04 3.09 -0.24
N ASP A 68 -6.45 2.71 0.97
CA ASP A 68 -5.60 2.86 2.17
C ASP A 68 -4.28 2.09 2.05
N GLU A 69 -4.32 0.87 1.53
CA GLU A 69 -3.10 0.08 1.32
C GLU A 69 -2.20 0.70 0.24
N MET A 70 -2.77 1.25 -0.83
CA MET A 70 -2.00 1.98 -1.84
C MET A 70 -1.37 3.25 -1.26
N ILE A 71 -2.16 4.08 -0.57
CA ILE A 71 -1.69 5.32 0.08
C ILE A 71 -0.58 5.01 1.06
N TRP A 72 -0.78 4.01 1.93
CA TRP A 72 0.24 3.61 2.90
C TRP A 72 1.53 3.16 2.21
N ALA A 73 1.46 2.33 1.18
CA ALA A 73 2.66 1.84 0.48
C ALA A 73 3.44 2.97 -0.21
N PHE A 74 2.75 3.89 -0.89
CA PHE A 74 3.39 5.05 -1.51
C PHE A 74 3.92 6.05 -0.49
N HIS A 75 3.26 6.23 0.66
CA HIS A 75 3.80 7.02 1.77
C HIS A 75 5.12 6.44 2.29
N GLN A 76 5.20 5.12 2.52
CA GLN A 76 6.45 4.47 2.93
C GLN A 76 7.54 4.62 1.86
N LYS A 77 7.17 4.58 0.58
CA LYS A 77 8.11 4.77 -0.52
C LYS A 77 8.65 6.20 -0.59
N VAL A 78 7.83 7.20 -0.28
CA VAL A 78 8.25 8.62 -0.19
C VAL A 78 9.19 8.85 0.99
N LYS A 79 8.97 8.15 2.12
CA LYS A 79 9.83 8.24 3.31
C LYS A 79 11.27 7.79 3.03
N ASP A 80 11.47 6.82 2.14
CA ASP A 80 12.75 6.26 1.64
C ASP A 80 13.64 5.56 2.70
N ASP A 81 13.59 5.98 3.96
CA ASP A 81 14.36 5.44 5.09
C ASP A 81 13.58 4.45 5.99
N TRP A 82 12.45 3.90 5.52
CA TRP A 82 11.59 3.02 6.32
C TRP A 82 12.32 1.78 6.87
N GLN A 83 13.41 1.33 6.23
CA GLN A 83 14.21 0.19 6.68
C GLN A 83 14.95 0.47 7.99
N ASP A 84 15.25 1.74 8.30
CA ASP A 84 15.96 2.13 9.50
C ASP A 84 15.19 1.78 10.78
N GLU A 85 13.86 1.61 10.69
CA GLU A 85 13.02 1.15 11.79
C GLU A 85 13.32 -0.30 12.22
N TYR A 86 14.04 -1.07 11.40
CA TYR A 86 14.34 -2.49 11.60
C TYR A 86 15.79 -2.77 11.99
N TYR A 87 16.58 -1.73 12.25
CA TYR A 87 17.95 -1.83 12.73
C TYR A 87 18.10 -1.20 14.11
N GLY A 88 18.88 -1.84 14.97
CA GLY A 88 19.36 -1.24 16.21
C GLY A 88 20.46 -0.22 15.97
N PRO A 89 21.00 0.39 17.04
CA PRO A 89 22.18 1.25 16.95
C PRO A 89 23.35 0.55 16.25
N TYR A 90 24.06 1.29 15.40
CA TYR A 90 25.28 0.79 14.75
C TYR A 90 26.46 0.81 15.74
N ILE A 91 27.15 -0.32 15.84
CA ILE A 91 28.32 -0.54 16.68
C ILE A 91 29.54 -0.59 15.76
N GLU A 92 30.35 0.46 15.82
CA GLU A 92 31.61 0.54 15.08
C GLU A 92 32.65 -0.43 15.65
N LYS A 93 33.35 -1.14 14.77
CA LYS A 93 34.45 -2.05 15.14
C LYS A 93 35.75 -1.57 14.51
N LYS A 94 36.83 -1.55 15.29
CA LYS A 94 38.13 -1.10 14.80
C LYS A 94 38.71 -2.15 13.83
N ASN A 95 39.03 -1.71 12.62
CA ASN A 95 39.59 -2.54 11.53
C ASN A 95 38.66 -3.64 10.99
N GLU A 96 37.35 -3.56 11.27
CA GLU A 96 36.33 -4.49 10.79
C GLU A 96 35.10 -3.70 10.31
N LEU A 97 34.22 -4.33 9.53
CA LEU A 97 32.88 -3.77 9.31
C LEU A 97 32.13 -3.81 10.64
N GLY A 98 31.59 -2.67 11.07
CA GLY A 98 30.72 -2.62 12.24
C GLY A 98 29.41 -3.37 12.00
N GLU A 99 28.63 -3.53 13.07
CA GLU A 99 27.38 -4.30 13.07
C GLU A 99 26.26 -3.55 13.76
N PHE A 100 25.01 -3.93 13.53
CA PHE A 100 23.88 -3.40 14.30
C PHE A 100 23.65 -4.23 15.55
N GLU A 101 23.31 -3.57 16.67
CA GLU A 101 23.01 -4.24 17.95
C GLU A 101 21.92 -5.32 17.80
N TRP A 102 20.93 -5.05 16.96
CA TRP A 102 19.89 -6.00 16.56
C TRP A 102 19.43 -5.71 15.13
N PHE A 103 18.81 -6.71 14.51
CA PHE A 103 18.21 -6.62 13.19
C PHE A 103 16.90 -7.42 13.15
N ASP A 104 15.76 -6.75 12.97
CA ASP A 104 14.46 -7.40 12.84
C ASP A 104 14.16 -7.74 11.37
N SER A 105 14.76 -8.84 10.92
CA SER A 105 14.59 -9.31 9.55
C SER A 105 13.15 -9.70 9.21
N GLU A 106 12.37 -10.16 10.19
CA GLU A 106 11.00 -10.63 9.96
C GLU A 106 10.02 -9.46 9.87
N GLY A 107 10.16 -8.46 10.75
CA GLY A 107 9.44 -7.20 10.64
C GLY A 107 9.72 -6.49 9.31
N MET A 108 11.00 -6.42 8.91
CA MET A 108 11.39 -5.78 7.65
C MET A 108 10.77 -6.49 6.43
N LYS A 109 10.77 -7.83 6.41
CA LYS A 109 10.12 -8.62 5.35
C LYS A 109 8.61 -8.41 5.34
N ALA A 110 7.98 -8.35 6.50
CA ALA A 110 6.53 -8.13 6.61
C ALA A 110 6.14 -6.73 6.10
N HIS A 111 6.93 -5.70 6.43
CA HIS A 111 6.75 -4.34 5.93
C HIS A 111 6.87 -4.29 4.40
N GLN A 112 7.96 -4.83 3.86
CA GLN A 112 8.17 -4.90 2.40
C GLN A 112 7.03 -5.68 1.72
N LYS A 113 6.55 -6.76 2.33
CA LYS A 113 5.42 -7.54 1.80
C LYS A 113 4.14 -6.70 1.74
N ARG A 114 3.86 -5.89 2.76
CA ARG A 114 2.71 -4.97 2.75
C ARG A 114 2.86 -3.88 1.69
N MET A 115 4.05 -3.28 1.56
CA MET A 115 4.32 -2.31 0.49
C MET A 115 4.09 -2.92 -0.89
N SER A 116 4.62 -4.11 -1.13
CA SER A 116 4.42 -4.85 -2.38
C SER A 116 2.94 -5.14 -2.66
N ASN A 117 2.13 -5.40 -1.63
CA ASN A 117 0.68 -5.54 -1.79
C ASN A 117 0.04 -4.22 -2.23
N GLY A 118 0.40 -3.08 -1.63
CA GLY A 118 -0.11 -1.77 -2.06
C GLY A 118 0.25 -1.43 -3.51
N PHE A 119 1.49 -1.73 -3.95
CA PHE A 119 1.87 -1.54 -5.37
C PHE A 119 1.15 -2.48 -6.32
N ARG A 120 0.92 -3.73 -5.91
CA ARG A 120 0.12 -4.69 -6.68
C ARG A 120 -1.32 -4.20 -6.85
N LEU A 121 -1.94 -3.71 -5.79
CA LEU A 121 -3.28 -3.12 -5.83
C LEU A 121 -3.32 -1.92 -6.75
N PHE A 122 -2.35 -1.00 -6.63
CA PHE A 122 -2.23 0.17 -7.51
C PHE A 122 -2.14 -0.25 -8.97
N GLY A 123 -1.30 -1.23 -9.31
CA GLY A 123 -1.18 -1.73 -10.67
C GLY A 123 -2.46 -2.41 -11.18
N LYS A 124 -3.15 -3.19 -10.33
CA LYS A 124 -4.39 -3.89 -10.68
C LYS A 124 -5.56 -2.92 -10.93
N TYR A 125 -5.66 -1.86 -10.13
CA TYR A 125 -6.75 -0.88 -10.16
C TYR A 125 -6.36 0.47 -10.78
N TYR A 126 -5.25 0.52 -11.52
CA TYR A 126 -4.70 1.76 -12.05
C TYR A 126 -5.71 2.59 -12.87
N GLU A 127 -6.50 1.92 -13.71
CA GLU A 127 -7.52 2.56 -14.55
C GLU A 127 -8.81 2.91 -13.79
N ASN A 128 -8.88 2.60 -12.49
CA ASN A 128 -10.00 2.92 -11.61
C ASN A 128 -9.73 4.14 -10.70
N LEU A 129 -8.56 4.77 -10.83
CA LEU A 129 -8.17 5.96 -10.07
C LEU A 129 -8.72 7.24 -10.72
N TRP A 130 -10.04 7.38 -10.72
CA TRP A 130 -10.76 8.54 -11.25
C TRP A 130 -11.81 9.05 -10.26
N ASP A 131 -12.03 10.37 -10.29
CA ASP A 131 -13.07 11.11 -9.56
C ASP A 131 -14.19 11.52 -10.54
#